data_AF-A0A5C5TCS3-F1
#
_entry.id   AF-A0A5C5TCS3-F1
#
_cell.length_a   1.000
_cell.length_b   1.000
_cell.length_c   1.000
_cell.angle_alpha   90.00
_cell.angle_beta   90.00
_cell.angle_gamma   90.00
#
_symmetry.space_group_name_H-M   'P 1'
#
loop_
_entity.id
_entity.type
_entity.pdbx_description
1 polymer ?
#
loop_
_entity_poly.entity_id
_entity_poly.type
_entity_poly.pdbx_seq_one_letter_code
_entity_poly.pdbx_strand_id
1 'polypeptide(L)'
;MIRLEKIKNSSVQRYFYHPENTADVGMIEIKENEVVIAVQVNRDKEFGAPYYANKARAEVLRLLKTSNLVESKLFVFYPALSA
;
A
#
# COMPACT_ATOMS: atom_id res chain seq x y z
N MET A 1 1.03 6.62 9.49
CA MET A 1 -0.19 6.72 8.65
C MET A 1 0.15 6.47 7.18
N ILE A 2 -0.76 5.86 6.42
CA ILE A 2 -0.56 5.60 4.98
C ILE A 2 -1.82 6.03 4.22
N ARG A 3 -1.62 6.74 3.10
CA ARG A 3 -2.68 7.04 2.14
C ARG A 3 -2.56 6.12 0.93
N LEU A 4 -3.63 5.45 0.56
CA LEU A 4 -3.78 4.68 -0.66
C LEU A 4 -4.57 5.48 -1.69
N GLU A 5 -4.13 5.46 -2.94
CA GLU A 5 -4.84 6.05 -4.06
C GLU A 5 -4.85 5.09 -5.24
N LYS A 6 -6.03 4.69 -5.67
CA LYS A 6 -6.20 3.79 -6.80
C LYS A 6 -5.84 4.52 -8.09
N ILE A 7 -5.06 3.86 -8.95
CA ILE A 7 -4.71 4.41 -10.26
C ILE A 7 -5.90 4.22 -11.19
N LYS A 8 -6.48 5.32 -11.66
CA LYS A 8 -7.58 5.32 -12.63
C LYS A 8 -7.07 5.03 -14.04
N ASN A 9 -7.94 4.52 -14.90
CA ASN A 9 -7.66 4.28 -16.33
C ASN A 9 -6.49 3.34 -16.62
N SER A 10 -6.20 2.39 -15.73
CA SER A 10 -5.24 1.32 -15.98
C SER A 10 -5.99 0.01 -16.23
N SER A 11 -5.56 -0.76 -17.23
CA SER A 11 -6.00 -2.15 -17.44
C SER A 11 -5.56 -3.07 -16.30
N VAL A 12 -4.67 -2.59 -15.42
CA VAL A 12 -4.14 -3.30 -14.26
C VAL A 12 -4.58 -2.58 -13.00
N GLN A 13 -5.06 -3.32 -12.01
CA GLN A 13 -5.47 -2.75 -10.73
C GLN A 13 -4.25 -2.40 -9.89
N ARG A 14 -4.06 -1.10 -9.61
CA ARG A 14 -2.90 -0.58 -8.90
C ARG A 14 -3.30 0.49 -7.89
N TYR A 15 -2.48 0.60 -6.84
CA TYR A 15 -2.56 1.65 -5.84
C TYR A 15 -1.20 2.32 -5.68
N PHE A 16 -1.19 3.66 -5.67
CA PHE A 16 -0.14 4.41 -5.01
C PHE A 16 -0.31 4.31 -3.50
N TYR A 17 0.81 4.26 -2.78
CA TYR A 17 0.82 4.45 -1.33
C TYR A 17 1.79 5.56 -0.94
N HIS A 18 1.34 6.42 -0.02
CA HIS A 18 2.08 7.56 0.50
C HIS A 18 2.27 7.40 2.02
N PRO A 19 3.50 7.15 2.48
CA PRO A 19 3.83 7.09 3.91
C PRO A 19 3.75 8.47 4.56
N GLU A 20 3.14 8.55 5.74
CA GLU A 20 3.18 9.72 6.65
C GLU A 20 2.92 11.08 5.97
N ASN A 21 2.04 11.13 4.96
CA ASN A 21 1.79 12.31 4.13
C ASN A 21 3.06 12.93 3.50
N THR A 22 4.08 12.12 3.28
CA THR A 22 5.29 12.54 2.55
C THR A 22 5.02 12.57 1.04
N ALA A 23 5.90 13.25 0.31
CA ALA A 23 5.90 13.23 -1.15
C ALA A 23 6.45 11.90 -1.73
N ASP A 24 6.98 11.03 -0.89
CA ASP A 24 7.48 9.72 -1.31
C ASP A 24 6.31 8.84 -1.73
N VAL A 25 6.47 8.14 -2.85
CA VAL A 25 5.40 7.34 -3.45
C VAL A 25 5.92 5.97 -3.83
N GLY A 26 5.20 4.95 -3.38
CA GLY A 26 5.40 3.60 -3.84
C GLY A 26 4.14 3.05 -4.50
N MET A 27 4.24 1.85 -5.03
CA MET A 27 3.16 1.24 -5.81
C MET A 27 2.91 -0.20 -5.39
N ILE A 28 1.63 -0.50 -5.21
CA ILE A 28 1.09 -1.85 -5.03
C ILE A 28 0.33 -2.23 -6.29
N GLU A 29 0.56 -3.44 -6.79
CA GLU A 29 -0.14 -4.00 -7.94
C GLU A 29 -0.96 -5.21 -7.52
N ILE A 30 -2.17 -5.32 -8.06
CA ILE A 30 -3.03 -6.48 -7.92
C ILE A 30 -2.94 -7.27 -9.23
N LYS A 31 -2.47 -8.51 -9.14
CA LYS A 31 -2.37 -9.46 -10.25
C LYS A 31 -3.31 -10.61 -9.94
N GLU A 32 -4.43 -10.68 -10.65
CA GLU A 32 -5.49 -11.66 -10.37
C GLU A 32 -5.95 -11.58 -8.90
N ASN A 33 -5.59 -12.56 -8.07
CA ASN A 33 -5.90 -12.62 -6.64
C ASN A 33 -4.70 -12.32 -5.74
N GLU A 34 -3.56 -11.95 -6.31
CA GLU A 34 -2.34 -11.63 -5.58
C GLU A 34 -2.09 -10.14 -5.51
N VAL A 35 -1.54 -9.70 -4.38
CA VAL A 35 -1.12 -8.31 -4.17
C VAL A 35 0.39 -8.30 -4.03
N VAL A 36 1.08 -7.53 -4.86
CA VAL A 36 2.55 -7.45 -4.92
C VAL A 36 3.03 -6.02 -4.78
N ILE A 37 4.25 -5.86 -4.24
CA ILE A 37 4.93 -4.57 -4.16
C ILE A 37 5.62 -4.34 -5.50
N ALA A 38 5.16 -3.36 -6.26
CA ALA A 38 5.76 -2.99 -7.54
C ALA A 38 6.88 -1.96 -7.38
N VAL A 39 6.69 -1.00 -6.47
CA VAL A 39 7.69 0.05 -6.18
C VAL A 39 7.75 0.30 -4.67
N GLN A 40 8.97 0.26 -4.12
CA GLN A 40 9.26 0.66 -2.74
C GLN A 40 9.58 2.16 -2.68
N VAL A 41 9.03 2.84 -1.68
CA VAL A 41 9.42 4.22 -1.32
C VAL A 41 10.90 4.26 -0.90
N ASN A 42 11.55 5.41 -1.05
CA ASN A 42 12.96 5.55 -0.64
C ASN A 42 13.13 5.31 0.86
N ARG A 43 12.15 5.73 1.66
CA ARG A 43 12.16 5.50 3.10
C ARG A 43 12.21 4.01 3.49
N ASP A 44 11.58 3.12 2.72
CA ASP A 44 11.68 1.66 2.95
C ASP A 44 13.11 1.16 2.72
N LYS A 45 13.85 1.77 1.78
CA LYS A 45 15.25 1.45 1.52
C LYS A 45 16.15 1.96 2.66
N GLU A 46 15.86 3.15 3.19
CA GLU A 46 16.58 3.72 4.34
C GLU A 46 16.41 2.87 5.60
N PHE A 47 15.21 2.32 5.83
CA PHE A 47 14.96 1.38 6.92
C PHE A 47 15.54 -0.01 6.70
N GLY A 48 16.07 -0.31 5.50
CA GLY A 48 16.57 -1.63 5.13
C GLY A 48 15.48 -2.72 5.05
N ALA A 49 14.20 -2.32 5.04
CA ALA A 49 13.07 -3.23 5.01
C ALA A 49 11.84 -2.56 4.36
N PRO A 50 11.01 -3.32 3.60
CA PRO A 50 9.79 -2.81 2.96
C PRO A 50 8.66 -2.57 3.97
N TYR A 51 8.89 -1.75 4.99
CA TYR A 51 7.98 -1.52 6.11
C TYR A 51 6.65 -0.95 5.63
N TYR A 52 6.65 0.21 4.97
CA TYR A 52 5.46 0.87 4.47
C TYR A 52 4.84 0.08 3.32
N ALA A 53 5.67 -0.44 2.41
CA ALA A 53 5.20 -1.30 1.32
C ALA A 53 4.45 -2.54 1.83
N ASN A 54 4.94 -3.21 2.89
CA ASN A 54 4.26 -4.36 3.48
C ASN A 54 2.92 -3.97 4.12
N LYS A 55 2.84 -2.81 4.79
CA LYS A 55 1.56 -2.32 5.35
C LYS A 55 0.55 -1.99 4.25
N ALA A 56 0.99 -1.28 3.20
CA ALA A 56 0.16 -0.96 2.06
C ALA A 56 -0.34 -2.23 1.36
N ARG A 57 0.55 -3.20 1.11
CA ARG A 57 0.22 -4.51 0.54
C ARG A 57 -0.83 -5.24 1.37
N ALA A 58 -0.67 -5.31 2.68
CA ALA A 58 -1.60 -5.99 3.58
C ALA A 58 -3.00 -5.36 3.53
N GLU A 59 -3.07 -4.03 3.51
CA GLU A 59 -4.36 -3.33 3.45
C GLU A 59 -5.03 -3.50 2.08
N VAL A 60 -4.29 -3.41 0.97
CA VAL A 60 -4.82 -3.68 -0.37
C VAL A 60 -5.32 -5.12 -0.49
N LEU A 61 -4.60 -6.10 0.09
CA LEU A 61 -5.05 -7.49 0.14
C LEU A 61 -6.35 -7.64 0.95
N ARG A 62 -6.49 -6.92 2.06
CA ARG A 62 -7.73 -6.91 2.85
C ARG A 62 -8.89 -6.33 2.03
N LEU A 63 -8.68 -5.20 1.35
CA LEU A 63 -9.68 -4.59 0.48
C LEU A 63 -10.10 -5.53 -0.66
N LEU A 64 -9.13 -6.18 -1.32
CA LEU A 64 -9.36 -7.18 -2.36
C LEU A 64 -10.21 -8.35 -1.86
N LYS A 65 -9.84 -8.96 -0.72
CA LYS A 65 -10.58 -10.07 -0.11
C LYS A 65 -12.01 -9.70 0.29
N THR A 66 -12.26 -8.42 0.59
CA THR A 66 -13.59 -7.91 0.94
C THR A 66 -14.36 -7.34 -0.25
N SER A 67 -13.84 -7.48 -1.48
CA SER A 67 -14.41 -6.88 -2.70
C SER A 67 -14.69 -5.37 -2.57
N ASN A 68 -13.89 -4.66 -1.77
CA ASN A 68 -14.08 -3.26 -1.42
C ASN A 68 -12.88 -2.41 -1.86
N LEU A 69 -12.54 -2.47 -3.15
CA LEU A 69 -11.43 -1.72 -3.74
C LEU A 69 -11.81 -0.25 -3.96
N VAL A 70 -11.75 0.51 -2.88
CA VAL A 70 -12.05 1.95 -2.83
C VAL A 70 -11.05 2.79 -3.61
N GLU A 71 -11.47 3.95 -4.10
CA GLU A 71 -10.63 4.86 -4.88
C GLU A 71 -9.52 5.52 -4.05
N SER A 72 -9.78 5.79 -2.77
CA SER A 72 -8.78 6.32 -1.85
C SER A 72 -9.07 5.85 -0.43
N LYS A 73 -8.01 5.66 0.36
CA LYS A 73 -8.13 5.31 1.78
C LYS A 73 -6.96 5.87 2.58
N LEU A 74 -7.27 6.58 3.66
CA LEU A 74 -6.29 6.92 4.69
C LEU A 74 -6.43 5.93 5.85
N PHE A 75 -5.31 5.39 6.35
CA PHE A 75 -5.34 4.52 7.52
C PHE A 75 -4.10 4.69 8.39
N VAL A 76 -4.30 4.55 9.70
CA VAL A 76 -3.22 4.49 10.68
C VAL A 76 -2.86 3.03 10.90
N PHE A 77 -1.56 2.75 11.00
CA PHE A 77 -1.07 1.45 11.39
C PHE A 77 -0.40 1.58 12.75
N TYR A 78 -0.93 0.89 13.76
CA TYR A 78 -0.27 0.78 15.05
C TYR A 78 0.74 -0.37 14.98
N PRO A 79 2.02 -0.17 15.32
CA PRO A 79 2.91 -1.30 15.54
C PRO A 79 2.23 -2.19 16.59
N ALA A 80 2.17 -3.50 16.34
CA ALA A 80 1.71 -4.43 17.36
C ALA A 80 2.59 -4.19 18.58
N LEU A 81 2.02 -3.63 19.65
CA LEU A 81 2.67 -3.63 20.96
C LEU A 81 2.97 -5.09 21.24
N SER A 82 4.25 -5.41 21.31
CA SER A 82 4.72 -6.71 21.74
C SER A 82 4.18 -6.89 23.16
N ALA A 83 3.15 -7.72 23.30
CA ALA A 83 2.66 -8.21 24.58
C ALA A 83 3.54 -9.37 25.03
#